data_AF-A0A2N2E2W0-F1
#
_entry.id   AF-A0A2N2E2W0-F1
#
_cell.length_a   1.000
_cell.length_b   1.000
_cell.length_c   1.000
_cell.angle_alpha   90.00
_cell.angle_beta   90.00
_cell.angle_gamma   90.00
#
_symmetry.space_group_name_H-M   'P 1'
#
loop_
_entity.id
_entity.type
_entity.pdbx_description
1 polymer ?
#
loop_
_entity_poly.entity_id
_entity_poly.type
_entity_poly.pdbx_seq_one_letter_code
_entity_poly.pdbx_strand_id
1 'polypeptide(L)'
;MKPKNILGIIVSALTIMLGGFVLFSLGFILLAIIINGFQILGETPTGEVFSEMLMFAVYLGVAIILVLGAKWLLTKEQLKHTLRATALTLVLIIVVVMIGIVLYKQSDLIILLAGGVVIIPLFILLYIKKANWTYLFATVYVACIGIYGVLMNVEI
;
A
#
# COMPACT_ATOMS: atom_id res chain seq x y z
N MET A 1 18.26 11.44 -22.17
CA MET A 1 17.25 11.39 -21.08
C MET A 1 17.04 12.81 -20.58
N LYS A 2 15.84 13.40 -20.71
CA LYS A 2 15.58 14.72 -20.10
C LYS A 2 15.77 14.60 -18.59
N PRO A 3 16.41 15.56 -17.90
CA PRO A 3 16.55 15.51 -16.45
C PRO A 3 15.15 15.41 -15.86
N LYS A 4 14.86 14.30 -15.16
CA LYS A 4 13.63 14.19 -14.39
C LYS A 4 13.67 15.29 -13.34
N ASN A 5 12.69 16.20 -13.36
CA ASN A 5 12.48 17.12 -12.25
C ASN A 5 12.37 16.28 -10.97
N ILE A 6 13.30 16.49 -10.04
CA ILE A 6 13.40 15.79 -8.74
C ILE A 6 12.05 15.84 -8.02
N LEU A 7 11.36 16.99 -8.11
CA LEU A 7 10.01 17.19 -7.60
C LEU A 7 9.01 16.14 -8.11
N GLY A 8 9.04 15.80 -9.40
CA GLY A 8 8.13 14.80 -9.98
C GLY A 8 8.40 13.39 -9.47
N ILE A 9 9.66 13.06 -9.17
CA ILE A 9 10.03 11.77 -8.56
C ILE A 9 9.46 11.69 -7.15
N ILE A 10 9.67 12.75 -6.35
CA ILE A 10 9.19 12.83 -4.96
C ILE A 10 7.67 12.73 -4.91
N VAL A 11 6.97 13.51 -5.75
CA VAL A 11 5.50 13.48 -5.83
C VAL A 11 5.00 12.08 -6.21
N SER A 12 5.57 11.45 -7.25
CA SER A 12 5.20 10.08 -7.62
C SER A 12 5.41 9.08 -6.47
N ALA A 13 6.55 9.16 -5.78
CA ALA A 13 6.83 8.28 -4.65
C ALA A 13 5.82 8.48 -3.51
N LEU A 14 5.55 9.73 -3.14
CA LEU A 14 4.55 10.07 -2.12
C LEU A 14 3.15 9.59 -2.50
N THR A 15 2.73 9.79 -3.75
CA THR A 15 1.43 9.31 -4.24
C THR A 15 1.33 7.79 -4.21
N ILE A 16 2.42 7.07 -4.49
CA ILE A 16 2.44 5.60 -4.40
C ILE A 16 2.31 5.15 -2.95
N MET A 17 3.10 5.72 -2.04
CA MET A 17 3.10 5.35 -0.62
C MET A 17 1.75 5.67 0.04
N LEU A 18 1.32 6.92 -0.03
CA LEU A 18 0.09 7.38 0.63
C LEU A 18 -1.16 6.86 -0.08
N GLY A 19 -1.15 6.79 -1.41
CA GLY A 19 -2.25 6.19 -2.16
C GLY A 19 -2.40 4.69 -1.88
N GLY A 20 -1.30 3.95 -1.78
CA GLY A 20 -1.32 2.53 -1.45
C GLY A 20 -1.87 2.28 -0.04
N PHE A 21 -1.41 3.06 0.94
CA PHE A 21 -1.91 3.02 2.31
C PHE A 21 -3.41 3.32 2.40
N VAL A 22 -3.86 4.44 1.81
CA VAL A 22 -5.28 4.82 1.84
C VAL A 22 -6.18 3.79 1.16
N LEU A 23 -5.77 3.26 0.00
CA LEU A 23 -6.53 2.21 -0.68
C LEU A 23 -6.60 0.93 0.15
N PHE A 24 -5.51 0.57 0.83
CA PHE A 24 -5.49 -0.58 1.72
C PHE A 24 -6.43 -0.37 2.91
N SER A 25 -6.35 0.77 3.59
CA SER A 25 -7.23 1.13 4.70
C SER A 25 -8.71 1.19 4.29
N LEU A 26 -9.02 1.69 3.08
CA LEU A 26 -10.38 1.62 2.53
C LEU A 26 -10.91 0.19 2.46
N GLY A 27 -10.05 -0.78 2.11
CA GLY A 27 -10.41 -2.20 2.11
C GLY A 27 -10.84 -2.71 3.48
N PHE A 28 -10.10 -2.35 4.54
CA PHE A 28 -10.46 -2.72 5.92
C PHE A 28 -11.72 -2.03 6.40
N ILE A 29 -11.91 -0.75 6.06
CA ILE A 29 -13.14 -0.03 6.41
C ILE A 29 -14.34 -0.66 5.73
N LEU A 30 -14.24 -1.02 4.45
CA LEU A 30 -15.31 -1.72 3.75
C LEU A 30 -15.60 -3.08 4.40
N LEU A 31 -14.56 -3.84 4.75
CA LEU A 31 -14.71 -5.10 5.47
C LEU A 31 -15.39 -4.90 6.83
N ALA A 32 -14.97 -3.88 7.59
CA ALA A 32 -15.56 -3.52 8.87
C ALA A 32 -17.02 -3.09 8.72
N ILE A 33 -17.37 -2.30 7.71
CA ILE A 33 -18.77 -1.94 7.40
C ILE A 33 -19.59 -3.18 7.06
N ILE A 34 -19.02 -4.15 6.33
CA ILE A 34 -19.71 -5.40 6.02
C ILE A 34 -19.94 -6.20 7.29
N ILE A 35 -18.90 -6.44 8.10
CA ILE A 35 -18.98 -7.21 9.37
C ILE A 35 -19.93 -6.52 10.35
N ASN A 36 -19.76 -5.22 10.59
CA ASN A 36 -20.63 -4.45 11.48
C ASN A 36 -22.04 -4.30 10.90
N GLY A 37 -22.18 -4.19 9.58
CA GLY A 37 -23.47 -4.20 8.89
C GLY A 37 -24.27 -5.48 9.15
N PHE A 38 -23.58 -6.63 9.25
CA PHE A 38 -24.17 -7.88 9.71
C PHE A 38 -24.39 -7.92 11.23
N GLN A 39 -23.54 -7.27 12.04
CA GLN A 39 -23.68 -7.18 13.50
C GLN A 39 -24.71 -6.14 13.99
N ILE A 40 -25.17 -5.21 13.15
CA ILE A 40 -26.27 -4.27 13.44
C ILE A 40 -27.62 -5.00 13.61
N LEU A 41 -27.67 -6.32 13.39
CA LEU A 41 -28.73 -7.20 13.91
C LEU A 41 -28.59 -7.55 15.41
N GLY A 42 -27.61 -7.01 16.14
CA GLY A 42 -27.39 -7.36 17.55
C GLY A 42 -26.50 -6.49 18.45
N GLU A 43 -25.54 -5.68 17.99
CA GLU A 43 -24.64 -4.94 18.92
C GLU A 43 -24.28 -3.49 18.48
N THR A 44 -24.11 -2.60 19.47
CA THR A 44 -23.73 -1.18 19.29
C THR A 44 -22.22 -0.98 19.28
N PRO A 45 -21.67 -0.13 18.39
CA PRO A 45 -20.23 0.04 18.25
C PRO A 45 -19.62 0.81 19.43
N THR A 46 -18.47 0.31 19.91
CA THR A 46 -17.65 0.90 20.98
C THR A 46 -16.83 2.10 20.47
N GLY A 47 -16.46 3.02 21.37
CA GLY A 47 -15.86 4.33 21.05
C GLY A 47 -14.48 4.34 20.40
N GLU A 48 -13.80 3.20 20.27
CA GLU A 48 -12.48 3.08 19.62
C GLU A 48 -12.55 3.34 18.11
N VAL A 49 -13.67 2.99 17.47
CA VAL A 49 -13.89 3.12 16.02
C VAL A 49 -13.85 4.58 15.55
N PHE A 50 -14.23 5.54 16.40
CA PHE A 50 -14.30 6.96 16.01
C PHE A 50 -12.92 7.59 15.85
N SER A 51 -11.96 7.20 16.70
CA SER A 51 -10.57 7.68 16.64
C SER A 51 -9.86 7.18 15.38
N GLU A 52 -10.09 5.92 15.02
CA GLU A 52 -9.52 5.32 13.81
C GLU A 52 -10.13 5.92 12.52
N MET A 53 -11.44 6.20 12.51
CA MET A 53 -12.09 6.90 11.40
C MET A 53 -11.53 8.32 11.20
N LEU A 54 -11.21 9.04 12.27
CA LEU A 54 -10.65 10.39 12.18
C LEU A 54 -9.26 10.37 11.53
N MET A 55 -8.38 9.49 11.99
CA MET A 55 -7.04 9.33 11.42
C MET A 55 -7.11 8.92 9.95
N PHE A 56 -7.99 7.99 9.61
CA PHE A 56 -8.23 7.61 8.22
C PHE A 56 -8.71 8.80 7.36
N ALA A 57 -9.64 9.62 7.87
CA ALA A 57 -10.13 10.79 7.15
C ALA A 57 -9.01 11.81 6.85
N VAL A 58 -8.07 11.99 7.78
CA VAL A 58 -6.88 12.82 7.57
C VAL A 58 -5.99 12.24 6.47
N TYR A 59 -5.68 10.94 6.51
CA TYR A 59 -4.88 10.29 5.47
C TYR A 59 -5.55 10.32 4.10
N LEU A 60 -6.88 10.11 4.04
CA LEU A 60 -7.68 10.23 2.82
C LEU A 60 -7.59 11.64 2.25
N GLY A 61 -7.76 12.66 3.09
CA GLY A 61 -7.62 14.07 2.69
C GLY A 61 -6.24 14.37 2.11
N VAL A 62 -5.17 13.91 2.77
CA VAL A 62 -3.79 14.06 2.28
C VAL A 62 -3.59 13.35 0.94
N ALA A 63 -4.09 12.12 0.79
CA ALA A 63 -3.98 11.39 -0.47
C ALA A 63 -4.73 12.08 -1.62
N ILE A 64 -5.93 12.64 -1.36
CA ILE A 64 -6.68 13.41 -2.36
C ILE A 64 -5.90 14.65 -2.77
N ILE A 65 -5.36 15.42 -1.81
CA ILE A 65 -4.54 16.60 -2.09
C ILE A 65 -3.33 16.22 -2.94
N LEU A 66 -2.66 15.11 -2.61
CA LEU A 66 -1.51 14.63 -3.38
C LEU A 66 -1.87 14.17 -4.78
N VAL A 67 -2.99 13.48 -4.98
CA VAL A 67 -3.45 13.06 -6.32
C VAL A 67 -3.86 14.28 -7.15
N LEU A 68 -4.56 15.25 -6.55
CA LEU A 68 -4.92 16.50 -7.21
C LEU A 68 -3.69 17.35 -7.54
N GLY A 69 -2.74 17.46 -6.62
CA GLY A 69 -1.45 18.15 -6.84
C GLY A 69 -0.59 17.44 -7.88
N ALA A 70 -0.59 16.11 -7.89
CA ALA A 70 0.10 15.30 -8.90
C ALA A 70 -0.45 15.53 -10.31
N LYS A 71 -1.75 15.82 -10.47
CA LYS A 71 -2.34 16.19 -11.76
C LYS A 71 -1.71 17.46 -12.36
N TRP A 72 -1.32 18.40 -11.51
CA TRP A 72 -0.69 19.67 -11.92
C TRP A 72 0.82 19.56 -12.09
N LEU A 73 1.49 18.71 -11.31
CA LEU A 73 2.95 18.60 -11.28
C LEU A 73 3.52 17.48 -12.17
N LEU A 74 2.71 16.48 -12.53
CA LEU A 74 3.15 15.35 -13.36
C LEU A 74 2.60 15.45 -14.78
N THR A 75 3.40 14.94 -15.72
CA THR A 75 2.91 14.71 -17.09
C THR A 75 1.86 13.60 -17.11
N LYS A 76 0.96 13.60 -18.11
CA LYS A 76 -0.11 12.58 -18.25
C LYS A 76 0.43 11.15 -18.20
N GLU A 77 1.61 10.92 -18.79
CA GLU A 77 2.27 9.61 -18.81
C GLU A 77 2.83 9.23 -17.43
N GLN A 78 3.49 10.16 -16.72
CA GLN A 78 3.96 9.94 -15.35
C GLN A 78 2.81 9.69 -14.38
N LEU A 79 1.70 10.43 -14.50
CA LEU A 79 0.51 10.22 -13.68
C LEU A 79 -0.08 8.82 -13.90
N LYS A 80 -0.20 8.38 -15.16
CA LYS A 80 -0.68 7.04 -15.51
C LYS A 80 0.20 5.93 -14.90
N HIS A 81 1.52 6.06 -14.99
CA HIS A 81 2.44 5.10 -14.39
C HIS A 81 2.43 5.13 -12.86
N THR A 82 2.26 6.31 -12.27
CA THR A 82 2.15 6.48 -10.81
C THR A 82 0.89 5.79 -10.30
N LEU A 83 -0.28 6.07 -10.87
CA LEU A 83 -1.54 5.46 -10.46
C LEU A 83 -1.54 3.93 -10.63
N ARG A 84 -0.97 3.42 -11.73
CA ARG A 84 -0.82 1.97 -11.93
C ARG A 84 0.15 1.35 -10.92
N ALA A 85 1.21 2.05 -10.53
CA ALA A 85 2.13 1.60 -9.49
C ALA A 85 1.47 1.63 -8.10
N THR A 86 0.60 2.62 -7.82
CA THR A 86 -0.22 2.66 -6.60
C THR A 86 -1.16 1.45 -6.55
N ALA A 87 -1.83 1.11 -7.65
CA ALA A 87 -2.67 -0.10 -7.71
C ALA A 87 -1.86 -1.39 -7.51
N LEU A 88 -0.65 -1.48 -8.10
CA LEU A 88 0.26 -2.59 -7.85
C LEU A 88 0.67 -2.68 -6.37
N THR A 89 0.92 -1.54 -5.73
CA THR A 89 1.26 -1.44 -4.31
C THR A 89 0.14 -2.03 -3.46
N LEU A 90 -1.11 -1.67 -3.73
CA LEU A 90 -2.28 -2.25 -3.05
C LEU A 90 -2.29 -3.79 -3.16
N VAL A 91 -2.16 -4.31 -4.39
CA VAL A 91 -2.17 -5.77 -4.63
C VAL A 91 -1.04 -6.46 -3.86
N LEU A 92 0.16 -5.89 -3.90
CA LEU A 92 1.32 -6.45 -3.21
C LEU A 92 1.16 -6.43 -1.69
N ILE A 93 0.65 -5.32 -1.13
CA ILE A 93 0.38 -5.24 0.33
C ILE A 93 -0.62 -6.31 0.72
N ILE A 94 -1.73 -6.48 -0.01
CA ILE A 94 -2.72 -7.51 0.27
C ILE A 94 -2.07 -8.90 0.26
N VAL A 95 -1.27 -9.22 -0.76
CA VAL A 95 -0.59 -10.53 -0.85
C VAL A 95 0.35 -10.75 0.34
N VAL A 96 1.18 -9.75 0.69
CA VAL A 96 2.12 -9.86 1.82
C VAL A 96 1.39 -9.98 3.15
N VAL A 97 0.32 -9.20 3.35
CA VAL A 97 -0.52 -9.27 4.56
C VAL A 97 -1.19 -10.63 4.68
N MET A 98 -1.75 -11.16 3.58
CA MET A 98 -2.35 -12.50 3.58
C MET A 98 -1.33 -13.59 3.89
N ILE A 99 -0.09 -13.49 3.38
CA ILE A 99 1.01 -14.39 3.76
C ILE A 99 1.27 -14.30 5.27
N GLY A 100 1.34 -13.09 5.82
CA GLY A 100 1.52 -12.87 7.25
C GLY A 100 0.41 -13.50 8.11
N ILE A 101 -0.85 -13.34 7.70
CA ILE A 101 -2.02 -13.93 8.39
C ILE A 101 -1.97 -15.46 8.32
N VAL A 102 -1.72 -16.04 7.14
CA VAL A 102 -1.72 -17.51 6.94
C VAL A 102 -0.57 -18.16 7.69
N LEU A 103 0.59 -17.49 7.77
CA LEU A 103 1.79 -17.98 8.45
C LEU A 103 1.90 -17.41 9.87
N TYR A 104 0.82 -16.87 10.42
CA TYR A 104 0.80 -16.37 11.79
C TYR A 104 1.22 -17.48 12.77
N LYS A 105 2.14 -17.16 13.70
CA LYS A 105 2.83 -18.08 14.64
C LYS A 105 3.95 -18.95 14.04
N GLN A 106 4.23 -18.86 12.74
CA GLN A 106 5.46 -19.45 12.19
C GLN A 106 6.67 -18.56 12.50
N SER A 107 7.88 -19.12 12.38
CA SER A 107 9.10 -18.32 12.57
C SER A 107 9.21 -17.21 11.53
N ASP A 108 9.74 -16.05 11.95
CA ASP A 108 10.02 -14.87 11.11
C ASP A 108 10.72 -15.22 9.79
N LEU A 109 11.65 -16.17 9.84
CA LEU A 109 12.40 -16.62 8.67
C LEU A 109 11.50 -17.25 7.60
N ILE A 110 10.49 -18.03 8.00
CA ILE A 110 9.52 -18.64 7.09
C ILE A 110 8.64 -17.57 6.44
N ILE A 111 8.21 -16.57 7.21
CA ILE A 111 7.39 -15.45 6.71
C ILE A 111 8.20 -14.63 5.69
N LEU A 112 9.46 -14.32 6.00
CA LEU A 112 10.36 -13.59 5.10
C LEU A 112 10.64 -14.37 3.81
N LEU A 113 10.86 -15.68 3.88
CA LEU A 113 11.06 -16.51 2.70
C LEU A 113 9.79 -16.55 1.83
N ALA A 114 8.61 -16.73 2.43
CA ALA A 114 7.34 -16.74 1.70
C ALA A 114 7.06 -15.40 0.99
N GLY A 115 7.27 -14.28 1.69
CA GLY A 115 7.18 -12.95 1.07
C GLY A 115 8.23 -12.74 -0.02
N GLY A 116 9.46 -13.20 0.20
CA GLY A 116 10.55 -13.15 -0.77
C GLY A 116 10.25 -13.89 -2.08
N VAL A 117 9.58 -15.04 -2.01
CA VAL A 117 9.14 -15.82 -3.19
C VAL A 117 8.16 -15.03 -4.07
N VAL A 118 7.42 -14.06 -3.52
CA VAL A 118 6.54 -13.17 -4.31
C VAL A 118 7.30 -11.94 -4.81
N ILE A 119 8.02 -11.26 -3.93
CA ILE A 119 8.65 -9.97 -4.21
C ILE A 119 9.84 -10.11 -5.16
N ILE A 120 10.72 -11.10 -4.96
CA ILE A 120 11.96 -11.24 -5.72
C ILE A 120 11.68 -11.54 -7.20
N PRO A 121 10.83 -12.52 -7.57
CA PRO A 121 10.53 -12.77 -8.97
C PRO A 121 9.83 -11.59 -9.65
N LEU A 122 8.93 -10.90 -8.93
CA LEU A 122 8.27 -9.71 -9.46
C LEU A 122 9.27 -8.58 -9.73
N PHE A 123 10.19 -8.33 -8.80
CA PHE A 123 11.24 -7.34 -8.97
C PHE A 123 12.14 -7.67 -10.18
N ILE A 124 12.58 -8.92 -10.30
CA ILE A 124 13.38 -9.40 -11.44
C ILE A 124 12.61 -9.20 -12.76
N LEU A 125 11.34 -9.59 -12.81
CA LEU A 125 10.50 -9.44 -14.00
C LEU A 125 10.37 -7.97 -14.41
N LEU A 126 10.11 -7.07 -13.46
CA LEU A 126 9.98 -5.64 -13.73
C LEU A 126 11.30 -5.02 -14.20
N TYR A 127 12.42 -5.47 -13.62
CA TYR A 127 13.76 -5.02 -13.99
C TYR A 127 14.13 -5.46 -15.42
N ILE A 128 13.93 -6.74 -15.75
CA ILE A 128 14.21 -7.29 -17.09
C ILE A 128 13.34 -6.60 -18.15
N LYS A 129 12.06 -6.37 -17.86
CA LYS A 129 11.15 -5.67 -18.77
C LYS A 129 11.42 -4.16 -18.88
N LYS A 130 12.45 -3.63 -18.20
CA LYS A 130 12.77 -2.19 -18.14
C LYS A 130 11.52 -1.36 -17.83
N ALA A 131 10.70 -1.84 -16.90
CA ALA A 131 9.48 -1.17 -16.51
C ALA A 131 9.78 0.24 -15.97
N ASN A 132 8.78 1.12 -16.00
CA ASN A 132 8.92 2.44 -15.40
C ASN A 132 9.37 2.31 -13.93
N TRP A 133 10.30 3.17 -13.49
CA TRP A 133 10.88 3.13 -12.15
C TRP A 133 9.82 3.13 -11.03
N THR A 134 8.64 3.71 -11.28
CA THR A 134 7.53 3.74 -10.31
C THR A 134 7.09 2.33 -9.88
N TYR A 135 7.13 1.35 -10.78
CA TYR A 135 6.78 -0.05 -10.46
C TYR A 135 7.85 -0.74 -9.62
N LEU A 136 9.13 -0.45 -9.90
CA LEU A 136 10.24 -0.95 -9.08
C LEU A 136 10.18 -0.34 -7.68
N PHE A 137 9.93 0.98 -7.58
CA PHE A 137 9.75 1.66 -6.30
C PHE A 137 8.59 1.06 -5.51
N ALA A 138 7.42 0.86 -6.13
CA ALA A 138 6.27 0.21 -5.49
C ALA A 138 6.65 -1.17 -4.92
N THR A 139 7.37 -1.98 -5.69
CA THR A 139 7.76 -3.33 -5.26
C THR A 139 8.72 -3.30 -4.08
N VAL A 140 9.75 -2.44 -4.13
CA VAL A 140 10.72 -2.28 -3.04
C VAL A 140 10.07 -1.70 -1.80
N TYR A 141 9.19 -0.71 -1.97
CA TYR A 141 8.45 -0.09 -0.86
C TYR A 141 7.64 -1.14 -0.08
N VAL A 142 6.88 -2.00 -0.77
CA VAL A 142 6.13 -3.07 -0.10
C VAL A 142 7.05 -4.09 0.55
N ALA A 143 8.17 -4.43 -0.08
CA ALA A 143 9.17 -5.32 0.52
C ALA A 143 9.70 -4.75 1.85
N CYS A 144 10.05 -3.45 1.87
CA CYS A 144 10.50 -2.77 3.09
C CYS A 144 9.42 -2.79 4.18
N ILE A 145 8.16 -2.54 3.82
CA ILE A 145 7.05 -2.62 4.78
C ILE A 145 6.90 -4.04 5.35
N GLY A 146 6.94 -5.06 4.49
CA GLY A 146 6.82 -6.45 4.92
C GLY A 146 7.94 -6.85 5.87
N ILE A 147 9.19 -6.52 5.54
CA ILE A 147 10.34 -6.76 6.41
C ILE A 147 10.20 -6.01 7.73
N TYR A 148 9.80 -4.73 7.68
CA TYR A 148 9.57 -3.92 8.87
C TYR A 148 8.50 -4.52 9.78
N GLY A 149 7.38 -4.99 9.21
CA GLY A 149 6.29 -5.63 9.97
C GLY A 149 6.76 -6.87 10.73
N VAL A 150 7.59 -7.71 10.09
CA VAL A 150 8.17 -8.90 10.73
C VAL A 150 9.15 -8.49 11.86
N LEU A 151 10.08 -7.57 11.58
CA LEU A 151 11.10 -7.16 12.56
C LEU A 151 10.50 -6.52 13.81
N MET A 152 9.43 -5.74 13.66
CA MET A 152 8.79 -5.05 14.76
C MET A 152 7.80 -5.94 15.52
N ASN A 153 7.68 -7.23 15.16
CA ASN A 153 6.67 -8.15 15.70
C ASN A 153 5.29 -7.48 15.74
N VAL A 154 4.92 -6.80 14.64
CA VAL A 154 3.59 -6.19 14.54
C VAL A 154 2.60 -7.35 14.48
N GLU A 155 1.96 -7.63 15.60
CA GLU A 155 0.86 -8.57 15.65
C GLU A 155 -0.27 -8.00 14.77
N ILE A 156 -0.73 -8.84 13.83
CA ILE A 156 -1.88 -8.56 12.97
C ILE A 156 -3.14 -8.96 13.73
#